data_AF-A0A5C7JYM8-F1
#
_entry.id   AF-A0A5C7JYM8-F1
#
_cell.length_a   1.000
_cell.length_b   1.000
_cell.length_c   1.000
_cell.angle_alpha   90.00
_cell.angle_beta   90.00
_cell.angle_gamma   90.00
#
_symmetry.space_group_name_H-M   'P 1'
#
loop_
_entity.id
_entity.type
_entity.pdbx_description
1 polymer ?
#
loop_
_entity_poly.entity_id
_entity_poly.type
_entity_poly.pdbx_seq_one_letter_code
_entity_poly.pdbx_strand_id
1 'polypeptide(L)'
;MKKLFLILLVILTVSSCVTTKQRLKICNECKTHTTEYVRDSIYIKDTVVNVKADSSYVEALLECDSLGNVRLKELTGLQGKLINLEASLKNNRFKAKAKTDTIKVYVPGSTEIRYRFKDKIVERPVTIYKDYWWKWPLLIWAGLVTLFLLVKYRFFITNILKLII
;
A
#
# COMPACT_ATOMS: atom_id res chain seq x y z
N MET A 1 -40.29 -32.55 48.11
CA MET A 1 -39.63 -31.22 48.17
C MET A 1 -38.25 -31.17 47.52
N LYS A 2 -37.37 -32.17 47.70
CA LYS A 2 -36.06 -32.19 47.00
C LYS A 2 -36.17 -32.08 45.47
N LYS A 3 -37.10 -32.82 44.84
CA LYS A 3 -37.28 -32.82 43.37
C LYS A 3 -37.69 -31.46 42.79
N LEU A 4 -38.55 -30.71 43.47
CA LEU A 4 -39.06 -29.42 42.96
C LEU A 4 -38.00 -28.30 43.11
N PHE A 5 -37.23 -28.34 44.20
CA PHE A 5 -36.10 -27.44 44.40
C PHE A 5 -34.97 -27.71 43.39
N LEU A 6 -34.72 -28.99 43.07
CA LEU A 6 -33.78 -29.41 42.03
C LEU A 6 -34.20 -28.90 40.65
N ILE A 7 -35.49 -28.99 40.30
CA ILE A 7 -36.02 -28.48 39.03
C ILE A 7 -35.83 -26.96 38.92
N LEU A 8 -36.12 -26.21 39.99
CA LEU A 8 -35.94 -24.76 40.02
C LEU A 8 -34.46 -24.36 39.84
N LEU A 9 -33.56 -25.08 40.51
CA LEU A 9 -32.12 -24.84 40.43
C LEU A 9 -31.56 -25.17 39.04
N VAL A 10 -32.07 -26.21 38.39
CA VAL A 10 -31.72 -26.55 37.00
C VAL A 10 -32.22 -25.51 36.00
N ILE A 11 -33.43 -24.97 36.17
CA ILE A 11 -33.95 -23.90 35.30
C ILE A 11 -33.10 -22.63 35.44
N LEU A 12 -32.65 -22.30 36.66
CA LEU A 12 -31.79 -21.14 36.91
C LEU A 12 -30.41 -21.28 36.25
N THR A 13 -29.81 -22.47 36.28
CA THR A 13 -28.48 -22.67 35.69
C THR A 13 -28.52 -22.72 34.15
N VAL A 14 -29.58 -23.28 33.55
CA VAL A 14 -29.72 -23.36 32.09
C VAL A 14 -29.98 -21.98 31.46
N SER A 15 -30.74 -21.10 32.13
CA SER A 15 -31.01 -19.74 31.62
C SER A 15 -29.76 -18.84 31.57
N SER A 16 -28.77 -19.08 32.45
CA SER A 16 -27.50 -18.33 32.48
C SER A 16 -26.54 -18.71 31.35
N CYS A 17 -26.63 -19.94 30.82
CA CYS A 17 -25.74 -20.44 29.76
C CYS A 17 -26.20 -20.02 28.35
N VAL A 18 -27.50 -19.80 28.14
CA VAL A 18 -28.06 -19.39 26.84
C VAL A 18 -27.82 -17.91 26.56
N THR A 19 -27.81 -17.06 27.59
CA THR A 19 -27.61 -15.61 27.47
C THR A 19 -26.17 -15.23 27.14
N THR A 20 -25.18 -15.97 27.65
CA THR A 20 -23.75 -15.75 27.36
C THR A 20 -23.40 -16.09 25.91
N LYS A 21 -23.92 -17.20 25.37
CA LYS A 21 -23.73 -17.55 23.95
C LYS A 21 -24.43 -16.57 22.99
N GLN A 22 -25.58 -16.01 23.38
CA GLN A 22 -26.23 -14.96 22.58
C GLN A 22 -25.44 -13.65 22.61
N ARG A 23 -24.87 -13.25 23.75
CA ARG A 23 -24.02 -12.04 23.85
C ARG A 23 -22.73 -12.14 23.02
N LEU A 24 -22.10 -13.31 22.95
CA LEU A 24 -20.91 -13.50 22.09
C LEU A 24 -21.22 -13.27 20.61
N LYS A 25 -22.45 -13.54 20.15
CA LYS A 25 -22.88 -13.28 18.76
C LYS A 25 -23.12 -11.78 18.47
N ILE A 26 -23.24 -10.95 19.52
CA ILE A 26 -23.50 -9.50 19.39
C ILE A 26 -22.20 -8.70 19.17
N CYS A 27 -21.03 -9.25 19.52
CA CYS A 27 -19.73 -8.58 19.35
C CYS A 27 -18.84 -9.19 18.27
N ASN A 28 -19.40 -9.57 17.12
CA ASN A 28 -18.59 -9.95 15.96
C ASN A 28 -18.35 -8.82 14.96
N GLU A 29 -18.89 -7.63 15.20
CA GLU A 29 -18.67 -6.44 14.35
C GLU A 29 -18.50 -5.18 15.22
N CYS A 30 -17.51 -5.21 16.12
CA CYS A 30 -16.99 -3.96 16.66
C CYS A 30 -16.47 -3.12 15.49
N LYS A 31 -17.11 -1.98 15.23
CA LYS A 31 -16.72 -1.02 14.19
C LYS A 31 -15.30 -0.53 14.45
N THR A 32 -14.31 -1.17 13.84
CA THR A 32 -13.06 -0.52 13.52
C THR A 32 -13.21 0.01 12.10
N HIS A 33 -13.16 1.33 11.93
CA HIS A 33 -12.94 1.93 10.63
C HIS A 33 -11.52 1.56 10.21
N THR A 34 -11.33 0.40 9.58
CA THR A 34 -10.05 0.06 8.95
C THR A 34 -10.06 0.60 7.54
N THR A 35 -9.43 1.75 7.35
CA THR A 35 -9.07 2.27 6.03
C THR A 35 -8.01 1.35 5.42
N GLU A 36 -8.37 0.62 4.36
CA GLU A 36 -7.43 -0.26 3.66
C GLU A 36 -6.82 0.47 2.46
N TYR A 37 -5.57 0.89 2.59
CA TYR A 37 -4.86 1.69 1.60
C TYR A 37 -4.28 0.82 0.48
N VAL A 38 -4.81 0.89 -0.75
CA VAL A 38 -4.27 0.19 -1.94
C VAL A 38 -3.20 1.06 -2.62
N ARG A 39 -1.92 0.67 -2.50
CA ARG A 39 -0.78 1.42 -3.04
C ARG A 39 -0.47 1.03 -4.49
N ASP A 40 -0.75 1.92 -5.44
CA ASP A 40 -0.28 1.80 -6.84
C ASP A 40 1.04 2.58 -7.04
N SER A 41 2.12 1.90 -7.41
CA SER A 41 3.42 2.53 -7.74
C SER A 41 3.68 2.55 -9.25
N ILE A 42 3.82 3.74 -9.85
CA ILE A 42 4.25 3.93 -11.25
C ILE A 42 5.69 4.47 -11.26
N TYR A 43 6.58 3.81 -12.01
CA TYR A 43 8.02 4.12 -12.10
C TYR A 43 8.32 4.94 -13.37
N ILE A 44 8.89 6.14 -13.25
CA ILE A 44 9.43 6.93 -14.38
C ILE A 44 10.84 7.39 -13.99
N LYS A 45 11.85 7.09 -14.83
CA LYS A 45 13.26 7.45 -14.61
C LYS A 45 13.83 8.20 -15.79
N ASP A 46 14.25 9.45 -15.55
CA ASP A 46 15.07 10.22 -16.48
C ASP A 46 16.54 10.04 -16.11
N THR A 47 17.32 9.37 -16.96
CA THR A 47 18.78 9.24 -16.79
C THR A 47 19.48 10.32 -17.59
N VAL A 48 20.17 11.24 -16.90
CA VAL A 48 21.08 12.19 -17.53
C VAL A 48 22.44 11.52 -17.70
N VAL A 49 22.91 11.46 -18.95
CA VAL A 49 24.22 10.87 -19.29
C VAL A 49 25.25 11.98 -19.41
N ASN A 50 26.22 12.03 -18.50
CA ASN A 50 27.34 12.95 -18.60
C ASN A 50 28.42 12.38 -19.51
N VAL A 51 28.64 13.05 -20.63
CA VAL A 51 29.70 12.75 -21.58
C VAL A 51 30.88 13.67 -21.32
N LYS A 52 32.11 13.12 -21.27
CA LYS A 52 33.31 13.94 -21.14
C LYS A 52 33.51 14.75 -22.42
N ALA A 53 33.72 16.06 -22.29
CA ALA A 53 34.06 16.91 -23.42
C ALA A 53 35.37 16.44 -24.07
N ASP A 54 35.39 16.42 -25.40
CA ASP A 54 36.55 16.07 -26.21
C ASP A 54 36.83 17.23 -27.18
N SER A 55 38.11 17.49 -27.43
CA SER A 55 38.57 18.61 -28.24
C SER A 55 39.76 18.18 -29.09
N SER A 56 39.82 18.71 -30.30
CA SER A 56 40.95 18.52 -31.20
C SER A 56 41.39 19.87 -31.77
N TYR A 57 42.67 19.99 -32.09
CA TYR A 57 43.22 21.19 -32.71
C TYR A 57 44.09 20.82 -33.92
N VAL A 58 44.14 21.74 -34.89
CA VAL A 58 45.08 21.67 -36.00
C VAL A 58 45.70 23.05 -36.21
N GLU A 59 47.00 23.07 -36.39
CA GLU A 59 47.80 24.24 -36.71
C GLU A 59 48.54 23.96 -38.02
N ALA A 60 48.45 24.89 -38.97
CA ALA A 60 49.03 24.72 -40.29
C ALA A 60 49.82 25.97 -40.68
N LEU A 61 51.10 25.76 -40.99
CA LEU A 61 51.95 26.80 -41.56
C LEU A 61 51.85 26.72 -43.08
N LEU A 62 51.38 27.81 -43.68
CA LEU A 62 51.19 27.94 -45.12
C LEU A 62 52.24 28.90 -45.70
N GLU A 63 52.83 28.52 -46.82
CA GLU A 63 53.81 29.32 -47.57
C GLU A 63 53.27 29.60 -48.98
N CYS A 64 53.53 30.80 -49.52
CA CYS A 64 53.23 31.13 -50.91
C CYS A 64 54.49 31.08 -51.75
N ASP A 65 54.40 30.45 -52.93
CA ASP A 65 55.43 30.56 -53.95
C ASP A 65 55.29 31.84 -54.79
N SER A 66 56.30 32.12 -55.62
CA SER A 66 56.33 33.30 -56.49
C SER A 66 55.26 33.29 -57.60
N LEU A 67 54.63 32.15 -57.86
CA LEU A 67 53.52 32.00 -58.80
C LEU A 67 52.15 32.16 -58.11
N GLY A 68 52.13 32.44 -56.81
CA GLY A 68 50.92 32.63 -56.01
C GLY A 68 50.27 31.33 -55.55
N ASN A 69 50.96 30.19 -55.63
CA ASN A 69 50.45 28.92 -55.10
C ASN A 69 50.75 28.79 -53.61
N VAL A 70 49.74 28.34 -52.86
CA VAL A 70 49.86 28.08 -51.44
C VAL A 70 50.34 26.64 -51.26
N ARG A 71 51.37 26.45 -50.44
CA ARG A 71 51.92 25.16 -50.05
C ARG A 71 51.84 24.98 -48.55
N LEU A 72 51.64 23.74 -48.13
CA LEU A 72 51.64 23.36 -46.73
C LEU A 72 53.10 23.09 -46.31
N LYS A 73 53.63 23.92 -45.40
CA LYS A 73 54.99 23.82 -44.90
C LYS A 73 55.08 22.93 -43.68
N GLU A 74 54.14 23.13 -42.77
CA GLU A 74 54.05 22.35 -41.53
C GLU A 74 52.59 22.15 -41.17
N LEU A 75 52.29 20.98 -40.60
CA LEU A 75 50.97 20.64 -40.09
C LEU A 75 51.16 19.91 -38.78
N THR A 76 50.81 20.59 -37.70
CA THR A 76 50.80 20.08 -36.33
C THR A 76 49.37 19.99 -35.86
N GLY A 77 49.10 19.08 -34.93
CA GLY A 77 47.74 18.93 -34.43
C GLY A 77 47.66 17.89 -33.34
N LEU A 78 46.61 18.01 -32.55
CA LEU A 78 46.26 17.03 -31.53
C LEU A 78 44.87 16.51 -31.83
N GLN A 79 44.80 15.20 -32.04
CA GLN A 79 43.56 14.48 -32.30
C GLN A 79 42.85 14.21 -30.97
N GLY A 80 41.56 14.51 -30.95
CA GLY A 80 40.68 14.14 -29.84
C GLY A 80 40.39 12.66 -29.89
N LYS A 81 39.84 12.11 -28.80
CA LYS A 81 39.49 10.69 -28.73
C LYS A 81 38.21 10.36 -29.53
N LEU A 82 37.32 11.33 -29.66
CA LEU A 82 36.04 11.27 -30.36
C LEU A 82 36.04 12.13 -31.61
N ILE A 83 36.80 13.23 -31.60
CA ILE A 83 36.86 14.18 -32.70
C ILE A 83 38.22 14.08 -33.38
N ASN A 84 38.21 13.54 -34.60
CA ASN A 84 39.37 13.53 -35.49
C ASN A 84 39.31 14.67 -36.50
N LEU A 85 40.40 15.43 -36.64
CA LEU A 85 40.52 16.50 -37.62
C LEU A 85 41.31 16.03 -38.84
N GLU A 86 40.69 16.12 -40.01
CA GLU A 86 41.35 15.90 -41.30
C GLU A 86 41.59 17.26 -41.98
N ALA A 87 42.86 17.63 -42.12
CA ALA A 87 43.26 18.84 -42.82
C ALA A 87 43.84 18.49 -44.21
N SER A 88 43.48 19.28 -45.22
CA SER A 88 43.99 19.13 -46.58
C SER A 88 44.08 20.47 -47.29
N LEU A 89 45.11 20.63 -48.12
CA LEU A 89 45.28 21.79 -49.00
C LEU A 89 45.13 21.30 -50.44
N LYS A 90 44.10 21.76 -51.16
CA LYS A 90 43.90 21.45 -52.58
C LYS A 90 43.49 22.72 -53.33
N ASN A 91 44.13 22.97 -54.47
CA ASN A 91 43.87 24.13 -55.33
C ASN A 91 43.91 25.47 -54.55
N ASN A 92 44.94 25.70 -53.75
CA ASN A 92 45.08 26.87 -52.87
C ASN A 92 43.95 27.07 -51.85
N ARG A 93 43.14 26.03 -51.56
CA ARG A 93 42.09 26.07 -50.54
C ARG A 93 42.43 25.09 -49.42
N PHE A 94 42.66 25.64 -48.23
CA PHE A 94 42.81 24.86 -47.02
C PHE A 94 41.43 24.43 -46.51
N LYS A 95 41.26 23.13 -46.27
CA LYS A 95 40.03 22.55 -45.73
C LYS A 95 40.39 21.73 -44.51
N ALA A 96 39.75 22.04 -43.38
CA ALA A 96 39.76 21.22 -42.17
C ALA A 96 38.36 20.66 -41.97
N LYS A 97 38.26 19.34 -41.80
CA LYS A 97 37.00 18.63 -41.53
C LYS A 97 37.12 17.88 -40.21
N ALA A 98 36.21 18.16 -39.29
CA ALA A 98 36.03 17.35 -38.09
C ALA A 98 35.17 16.13 -38.43
N LYS A 99 35.69 14.94 -38.14
CA LYS A 99 34.95 13.68 -38.09
C LYS A 99 34.70 13.35 -36.62
N THR A 100 33.45 13.08 -36.29
CA THR A 100 33.04 12.73 -34.92
C THR A 100 32.61 11.28 -34.90
N ASP A 101 33.24 10.49 -34.03
CA ASP A 101 32.83 9.13 -33.77
C ASP A 101 31.75 9.07 -32.68
N THR A 102 30.81 8.14 -32.82
CA THR A 102 29.75 7.93 -31.83
C THR A 102 30.26 7.12 -30.66
N ILE A 103 29.94 7.57 -29.45
CA ILE A 103 30.15 6.83 -28.21
C ILE A 103 28.87 6.10 -27.79
N LYS A 104 29.02 4.80 -27.49
CA LYS A 104 28.00 4.03 -26.79
C LYS A 104 28.21 4.21 -25.30
N VAL A 105 27.29 4.89 -24.63
CA VAL A 105 27.30 5.00 -23.16
C VAL A 105 26.35 3.96 -22.60
N TYR A 106 26.88 3.01 -21.84
CA TYR A 106 26.07 2.05 -21.11
C TYR A 106 25.51 2.72 -19.86
N VAL A 107 24.21 2.95 -19.84
CA VAL A 107 23.51 3.47 -18.66
C VAL A 107 23.01 2.27 -17.87
N PRO A 108 23.65 1.91 -16.73
CA PRO A 108 23.11 0.87 -15.88
C PRO A 108 21.75 1.31 -15.38
N GLY A 109 20.71 0.56 -15.74
CA GLY A 109 19.37 0.76 -15.22
C GLY A 109 19.34 0.46 -13.73
N SER A 110 19.68 1.44 -12.89
CA SER A 110 19.40 1.34 -11.45
C SER A 110 17.91 1.57 -11.22
N THR A 111 17.24 0.56 -10.71
CA THR A 111 15.85 0.62 -10.26
C THR A 111 15.82 1.39 -8.94
N GLU A 112 15.71 2.71 -8.99
CA GLU A 112 15.37 3.48 -7.79
C GLU A 112 13.86 3.42 -7.56
N ILE A 113 13.50 2.94 -6.38
CA ILE A 113 12.11 2.73 -5.98
C ILE A 113 11.62 4.00 -5.28
N ARG A 114 10.88 4.86 -5.98
CA ARG A 114 10.16 5.99 -5.36
C ARG A 114 8.70 5.63 -5.15
N TYR A 115 8.28 5.57 -3.89
CA TYR A 115 6.93 5.24 -3.49
C TYR A 115 6.03 6.47 -3.58
N ARG A 116 5.00 6.43 -4.44
CA ARG A 116 3.85 7.35 -4.36
C ARG A 116 2.71 6.59 -3.70
N PHE A 117 2.31 7.04 -2.52
CA PHE A 117 1.18 6.45 -1.78
C PHE A 117 -0.10 7.07 -2.34
N LYS A 118 -1.04 6.24 -2.79
CA LYS A 118 -2.39 6.67 -3.16
C LYS A 118 -3.36 5.91 -2.27
N ASP A 119 -4.13 6.65 -1.50
CA ASP A 119 -5.03 6.08 -0.52
C ASP A 119 -6.39 5.81 -1.18
N LYS A 120 -6.88 4.56 -1.12
CA LYS A 120 -8.20 4.19 -1.61
C LYS A 120 -9.08 3.84 -0.41
N ILE A 121 -10.19 4.56 -0.24
CA ILE A 121 -11.13 4.29 0.86
C ILE A 121 -12.05 3.14 0.42
N VAL A 122 -12.02 2.04 1.16
CA VAL A 122 -12.94 0.90 0.95
C VAL A 122 -14.05 0.99 1.99
N GLU A 123 -15.27 1.31 1.56
CA GLU A 123 -16.45 1.33 2.42
C GLU A 123 -17.00 -0.09 2.61
N ARG A 124 -16.95 -0.60 3.84
CA ARG A 124 -17.52 -1.91 4.19
C ARG A 124 -19.02 -1.77 4.49
N PRO A 125 -19.90 -2.65 3.96
CA PRO A 125 -21.34 -2.54 4.20
C PRO A 125 -21.68 -2.76 5.68
N VAL A 126 -22.58 -1.91 6.21
CA VAL A 126 -23.10 -1.99 7.58
C VAL A 126 -24.15 -3.09 7.66
N THR A 127 -23.97 -4.09 8.52
CA THR A 127 -25.01 -5.09 8.77
C THR A 127 -26.06 -4.53 9.74
N ILE A 128 -27.34 -4.62 9.36
CA ILE A 128 -28.48 -4.15 10.16
C ILE A 128 -28.88 -5.26 11.13
N TYR A 129 -28.99 -4.95 12.42
CA TYR A 129 -29.40 -5.90 13.45
C TYR A 129 -30.87 -6.29 13.25
N LYS A 130 -31.17 -7.60 13.20
CA LYS A 130 -32.54 -8.11 13.09
C LYS A 130 -33.15 -8.19 14.49
N ASP A 131 -34.01 -7.23 14.84
CA ASP A 131 -34.70 -7.24 16.12
C ASP A 131 -35.75 -8.37 16.18
N TYR A 132 -35.53 -9.31 17.10
CA TYR A 132 -36.44 -10.45 17.34
C TYR A 132 -37.56 -10.06 18.31
N TRP A 133 -38.43 -9.15 17.89
CA TRP A 133 -39.59 -8.69 18.67
C TRP A 133 -40.54 -9.82 19.08
N TRP A 134 -40.59 -10.92 18.32
CA TRP A 134 -41.47 -12.05 18.59
C TRP A 134 -41.09 -12.89 19.83
N LYS A 135 -39.93 -12.65 20.46
CA LYS A 135 -39.50 -13.34 21.68
C LYS A 135 -40.04 -12.71 22.97
N TRP A 136 -40.50 -11.46 22.92
CA TRP A 136 -41.02 -10.74 24.10
C TRP A 136 -42.24 -11.40 24.75
N PRO A 137 -43.23 -11.93 24.01
CA PRO A 137 -44.36 -12.62 24.62
C PRO A 137 -43.93 -13.81 25.48
N LEU A 138 -42.98 -14.63 24.99
CA LEU A 138 -42.50 -15.82 25.71
C LEU A 138 -41.88 -15.48 27.07
N LEU A 139 -41.13 -14.38 27.16
CA LEU A 139 -40.54 -13.92 28.42
C LEU A 139 -41.61 -13.44 29.41
N ILE A 140 -42.65 -12.77 28.93
CA ILE A 140 -43.76 -12.27 29.76
C ILE A 140 -44.57 -13.45 30.33
N TRP A 141 -44.91 -14.44 29.49
CA TRP A 141 -45.62 -15.64 29.95
C TRP A 141 -44.81 -16.45 30.96
N ALA A 142 -43.50 -16.58 30.77
CA ALA A 142 -42.63 -17.27 31.72
C ALA A 142 -42.61 -16.56 33.09
N GLY A 143 -42.59 -15.23 33.13
CA GLY A 143 -42.67 -14.45 34.37
C GLY A 143 -44.01 -14.59 35.10
N LEU A 144 -45.12 -14.67 34.37
CA LEU A 144 -46.44 -14.86 34.99
C LEU A 144 -46.59 -16.25 35.62
N VAL A 145 -46.08 -17.30 34.97
CA VAL A 145 -46.12 -18.67 35.49
C VAL A 145 -45.28 -18.80 36.78
N THR A 146 -44.10 -18.17 36.83
CA THR A 146 -43.28 -18.20 38.04
C THR A 146 -43.94 -17.45 39.21
N LEU A 147 -44.56 -16.30 38.94
CA LEU A 147 -45.31 -15.55 39.95
C LEU A 147 -46.49 -16.36 40.50
N PHE A 148 -47.25 -17.03 39.63
CA PHE A 148 -48.38 -17.87 40.03
C PHE A 148 -47.94 -19.04 40.92
N LEU A 149 -46.84 -19.71 40.58
CA LEU A 149 -46.26 -20.76 41.42
C LEU A 149 -45.82 -20.23 42.78
N LEU A 150 -45.17 -19.06 42.84
CA LEU A 150 -44.75 -18.45 44.11
C LEU A 150 -45.95 -18.14 45.01
N VAL A 151 -47.04 -17.58 44.46
CA VAL A 151 -48.26 -17.29 45.24
C VAL A 151 -48.91 -18.58 45.75
N LYS A 152 -49.05 -19.60 44.89
CA LYS A 152 -49.66 -20.89 45.25
C LYS A 152 -48.89 -21.61 46.35
N TYR A 153 -47.57 -21.58 46.29
CA TYR A 153 -46.71 -22.25 47.28
C TYR A 153 -46.32 -21.35 48.46
N ARG A 154 -46.73 -20.06 48.48
CA ARG A 154 -46.43 -19.11 49.57
C ARG A 154 -46.93 -19.60 50.92
N PHE A 155 -48.16 -20.11 50.98
CA PHE A 155 -48.77 -20.64 52.20
C PHE A 155 -48.04 -21.89 52.73
N PHE A 156 -47.52 -22.70 51.81
CA PHE A 156 -46.77 -23.92 52.12
C PHE A 156 -45.36 -23.59 52.65
N ILE A 157 -44.69 -22.59 52.06
CA ILE A 157 -43.37 -22.13 52.48
C ILE A 157 -43.42 -21.45 53.86
N THR A 158 -44.44 -20.61 54.12
CA THR A 158 -44.58 -19.95 55.43
C THR A 158 -44.88 -20.90 56.57
N ASN A 159 -45.61 -22.00 56.30
CA ASN A 159 -45.88 -23.04 57.32
C ASN A 159 -44.64 -23.87 57.66
N ILE A 160 -43.74 -24.09 56.71
CA ILE A 160 -42.50 -24.85 56.95
C ILE A 160 -41.45 -23.98 57.66
N LEU A 161 -41.38 -22.68 57.36
CA LEU A 161 -40.45 -21.77 58.06
C LEU A 161 -40.76 -21.65 59.55
N LYS A 162 -42.05 -21.70 59.92
CA LYS A 162 -42.52 -21.76 61.32
C LYS A 162 -42.28 -23.10 62.02
N LEU A 163 -41.89 -24.14 61.28
CA LEU A 163 -41.62 -25.49 61.81
C LEU A 163 -40.11 -25.73 61.97
N ILE A 164 -39.29 -24.81 61.46
CA ILE A 164 -37.82 -24.83 61.53
C ILE A 164 -37.28 -23.76 62.49
N ILE A 165 -38.08 -22.72 62.80
CA ILE A 165 -37.88 -21.77 63.92
C ILE A 165 -38.65 -22.29 65.12
#